data_AF-A0A174HIX1-F1
#
_entry.id   AF-A0A174HIX1-F1
#
_cell.length_a   1.000
_cell.length_b   1.000
_cell.length_c   1.000
_cell.angle_alpha   90.00
_cell.angle_beta   90.00
_cell.angle_gamma   90.00
#
_symmetry.space_group_name_H-M   'P 1'
#
loop_
_entity.id
_entity.type
_entity.pdbx_description
1 polymer ?
#
loop_
_entity_poly.entity_id
_entity_poly.type
_entity_poly.pdbx_seq_one_letter_code
_entity_poly.pdbx_strand_id
1 'polypeptide(L)' 'MDREEIIDKHKCLLDKMKEVRIFSICFENNAVYLNEQCDDYFSHQLTKEDCLELSSLFGELATVMNRR' A
#
# COMPACT_ATOMS: atom_id res chain seq x y z
N MET A 1 0.15 16.98 -1.00
CA MET A 1 0.70 15.71 -0.51
C MET A 1 1.67 15.16 -1.50
N ASP A 2 2.88 14.92 -1.03
CA ASP A 2 3.85 14.07 -1.72
C ASP A 2 3.59 12.59 -1.38
N ARG A 3 4.41 11.69 -1.93
CA ARG A 3 4.22 10.25 -1.79
C ARG A 3 4.47 9.77 -0.37
N GLU A 4 5.38 10.42 0.35
CA GLU A 4 5.76 10.06 1.72
C GLU A 4 4.63 10.41 2.68
N GLU A 5 3.98 11.56 2.49
CA GLU A 5 2.79 11.95 3.25
C GLU A 5 1.59 11.02 3.02
N ILE A 6 1.41 10.49 1.80
CA ILE A 6 0.36 9.48 1.51
C ILE A 6 0.64 8.19 2.26
N ILE A 7 1.88 7.70 2.23
CA ILE A 7 2.26 6.47 2.94
C ILE A 7 2.05 6.63 4.45
N ASP A 8 2.48 7.75 5.03
CA ASP A 8 2.34 8.00 6.47
C ASP A 8 0.88 8.12 6.89
N LYS A 9 0.01 8.70 6.06
CA LYS A 9 -1.44 8.79 6.30
C LYS A 9 -2.10 7.42 6.46
N HIS A 10 -1.71 6.43 5.64
CA HIS A 10 -2.30 5.08 5.63
C HIS A 10 -1.43 4.05 6.39
N LYS A 11 -0.45 4.51 7.18
CA LYS A 11 0.55 3.66 7.82
C LYS A 11 -0.03 2.59 8.75
N CYS A 12 -1.07 2.90 9.51
CA CYS A 12 -1.71 1.93 10.41
C CYS A 12 -2.27 0.72 9.66
N LEU A 13 -2.91 0.92 8.50
CA LEU A 13 -3.41 -0.15 7.65
C LEU A 13 -2.25 -0.95 7.04
N LEU A 14 -1.22 -0.25 6.55
CA LEU A 14 -0.04 -0.87 5.96
C LEU A 14 0.75 -1.70 6.98
N ASP A 15 0.86 -1.23 8.22
CA ASP A 15 1.56 -1.95 9.29
C ASP A 15 0.79 -3.20 9.75
N LYS A 16 -0.55 -3.15 9.81
CA LYS A 16 -1.38 -4.36 10.02
C LYS A 16 -1.13 -5.44 8.95
N MET A 17 -0.92 -5.03 7.69
CA MET A 17 -0.62 -5.95 6.60
C MET A 17 0.82 -6.48 6.64
N LYS A 18 1.75 -5.75 7.28
CA LYS A 18 3.16 -6.16 7.44
C LYS A 18 3.36 -7.24 8.50
N GLU A 19 2.52 -7.28 9.54
CA GLU A 19 2.64 -8.27 10.63
C GLU A 19 2.51 -9.73 10.15
N VAL A 20 2.04 -9.96 8.92
CA VAL A 20 1.87 -11.30 8.33
C VAL A 20 2.52 -11.45 6.94
N ARG A 21 3.39 -10.51 6.52
CA ARG A 21 4.10 -10.44 5.21
C ARG A 21 3.45 -11.18 4.02
N ILE A 22 2.72 -10.42 3.19
CA ILE A 22 2.39 -10.83 1.81
C ILE A 22 2.70 -9.72 0.83
N PHE A 23 2.32 -8.47 1.12
CA PHE A 23 2.57 -7.36 0.20
C PHE A 23 3.35 -6.24 0.87
N SER A 24 4.40 -5.77 0.20
CA SER A 24 5.18 -4.60 0.60
C SER A 24 5.15 -3.57 -0.52
N ILE A 25 4.88 -2.31 -0.18
CA ILE A 25 5.09 -1.20 -1.09
C ILE A 25 6.56 -0.78 -0.98
N CYS A 26 7.31 -0.81 -2.07
CA CYS A 26 8.67 -0.29 -2.12
C CYS A 26 8.84 0.80 -3.19
N PHE A 27 9.85 1.63 -2.97
CA PHE A 27 10.21 2.73 -3.85
C PHE A 27 11.64 2.51 -4.33
N GLU A 28 11.78 2.21 -5.62
CA GLU A 28 13.06 2.00 -6.27
C GLU A 28 13.02 2.65 -7.65
N ASN A 29 14.13 3.20 -8.14
CA ASN A 29 14.22 3.74 -9.51
C ASN A 29 13.09 4.71 -9.93
N ASN A 30 12.65 5.59 -9.01
CA ASN A 30 11.53 6.54 -9.21
C ASN A 30 10.16 5.90 -9.53
N ALA A 31 9.97 4.62 -9.23
CA ALA A 31 8.72 3.90 -9.39
C ALA A 31 8.23 3.31 -8.06
N VAL A 32 6.91 3.10 -8.00
CA VAL A 32 6.24 2.47 -6.86
C VAL A 32 5.93 1.04 -7.25
N TYR A 33 6.36 0.09 -6.41
CA TYR A 33 6.12 -1.32 -6.63
C TYR A 33 5.28 -1.87 -5.50
N LEU A 34 4.30 -2.69 -5.86
CA LEU A 34 3.60 -3.56 -4.92
C LEU A 34 4.25 -4.95 -5.06
N ASN A 35 5.13 -5.30 -4.13
CA ASN A 35 5.82 -6.58 -4.15
C ASN A 35 5.06 -7.58 -3.30
N GLU A 36 4.80 -8.76 -3.86
CA GLU A 36 4.42 -9.93 -3.09
C GLU A 36 5.69 -10.56 -2.50
N GLN A 37 5.83 -10.59 -1.18
CA GLN A 37 6.99 -11.12 -0.45
C GLN A 37 6.54 -12.35 0.32
N CYS A 38 6.27 -13.46 -0.39
CA CYS A 38 5.97 -14.73 0.28
C CYS A 38 6.30 -15.98 -0.55
N ASP A 39 6.80 -17.00 0.16
CA ASP A 39 7.07 -18.38 -0.28
C ASP A 39 5.83 -19.28 -0.07
N ASP A 40 4.79 -18.75 0.57
CA ASP A 40 3.59 -19.44 1.09
C ASP A 40 2.29 -18.67 0.80
N TYR A 41 1.15 -19.38 0.81
CA TYR A 41 -0.18 -18.76 0.69
C TYR A 41 -0.66 -18.21 2.03
N PHE A 42 -0.58 -16.90 2.21
CA PHE A 42 -1.25 -16.22 3.31
C PHE A 42 -2.52 -15.53 2.79
N SER A 43 -3.52 -15.38 3.65
CA SER A 43 -4.72 -14.60 3.36
C SER A 43 -5.05 -13.72 4.55
N HIS A 44 -5.42 -12.47 4.27
CA HIS A 44 -5.87 -11.53 5.28
C HIS A 44 -7.35 -11.23 5.05
N GLN A 45 -8.17 -11.47 6.07
CA GLN A 45 -9.58 -11.10 6.01
C GLN A 45 -9.68 -9.58 6.14
N LEU A 46 -10.12 -8.93 5.06
CA LEU A 46 -10.33 -7.49 5.04
C LEU A 46 -11.72 -7.14 5.59
N THR A 47 -11.77 -6.07 6.37
CA THR A 47 -13.03 -5.41 6.73
C THR A 47 -13.50 -4.50 5.59
N LYS A 48 -14.74 -4.02 5.67
CA LYS A 48 -15.27 -3.05 4.70
C LYS A 48 -14.45 -1.75 4.75
N GLU A 49 -14.07 -1.33 5.94
CA GLU A 49 -13.27 -0.14 6.20
C GLU A 49 -11.88 -0.26 5.57
N ASP A 50 -11.21 -1.41 5.73
CA ASP A 50 -9.91 -1.68 5.10
C ASP A 50 -10.00 -1.58 3.57
N CYS A 51 -11.06 -2.10 2.96
CA CYS A 51 -11.30 -2.01 1.52
C CYS A 51 -11.48 -0.56 1.05
N LEU A 52 -12.19 0.25 1.82
CA LEU A 52 -12.40 1.67 1.50
C LEU A 52 -11.10 2.46 1.63
N GLU A 53 -10.30 2.18 2.65
CA GLU A 53 -9.02 2.83 2.89
C GLU A 53 -7.98 2.44 1.81
N LEU A 54 -7.91 1.17 1.43
CA LEU A 54 -7.10 0.71 0.29
C LEU A 54 -7.49 1.40 -1.02
N SER A 55 -8.79 1.52 -1.29
CA SER A 55 -9.29 2.23 -2.47
C SER A 55 -8.84 3.70 -2.47
N SER A 56 -8.90 4.37 -1.31
CA SER A 56 -8.41 5.74 -1.15
C SER A 56 -6.91 5.84 -1.38
N LEU A 57 -6.12 4.94 -0.80
CA LEU A 57 -4.67 4.89 -0.97
C LEU A 57 -4.29 4.77 -2.46
N PHE A 58 -4.90 3.83 -3.19
CA PHE A 58 -4.60 3.66 -4.62
C PHE A 58 -5.04 4.86 -5.45
N GLY A 59 -6.18 5.48 -5.13
CA GLY A 59 -6.63 6.72 -5.76
C GLY A 59 -5.61 7.85 -5.56
N GLU A 60 -5.16 8.07 -4.33
CA GLU A 60 -4.19 9.10 -3.98
C GLU A 60 -2.84 8.86 -4.69
N LEU A 61 -2.33 7.64 -4.68
CA LEU A 61 -1.10 7.27 -5.40
C LEU A 61 -1.22 7.55 -6.91
N ALA A 62 -2.34 7.20 -7.54
CA ALA A 62 -2.54 7.45 -8.97
C ALA A 62 -2.49 8.95 -9.32
N THR A 63 -3.01 9.83 -8.46
CA THR A 63 -2.97 11.28 -8.71
C THR A 63 -1.55 11.86 -8.69
N VAL A 64 -0.65 11.30 -7.88
CA VAL A 64 0.74 11.78 -7.79
C VAL A 64 1.68 11.11 -8.80
N MET A 65 1.30 9.96 -9.36
CA MET A 65 2.04 9.27 -10.43
C MET A 65 1.86 9.91 -11.81
N ASN A 66 0.73 10.59 -12.05
CA ASN A 66 0.42 11.25 -13.33
C ASN A 66 1.04 12.65 -13.50
N ARG A 67 1.84 13.13 -12.53
CA ARG A 67 2.67 14.34 -12.70
C ARG A 67 3.96 13.96 -13.42
N ARG A 68 3.88 13.76 -14.74
CA ARG A 68 5.02 13.74 -15.66
C ARG A 68 4.97 14.97 -16.54
#